data_AF-A0A0M6ZLH4-F1
#
_entry.id   AF-A0A0M6ZLH4-F1
#
_cell.length_a   1.000
_cell.length_b   1.000
_cell.length_c   1.000
_cell.angle_alpha   90.00
_cell.angle_beta   90.00
_cell.angle_gamma   90.00
#
_symmetry.space_group_name_H-M   'P 1'
#
loop_
_entity.id
_entity.type
_entity.pdbx_description
1 polymer ?
#
loop_
_entity_poly.entity_id
_entity_poly.type
_entity_poly.pdbx_seq_one_letter_code
_entity_poly.pdbx_strand_id
1 'polypeptide(L)' 'MVLSAGNRETKVKPLAKTTLEAICEQMASHTWSDRELEELVDPKLGIITGFQDLLEELDILRNTDLGTTPPALGVQKS' A
#
# COMPACT_ATOMS: atom_id res chain seq x y z
N MET A 1 -1.89 12.84 31.74
CA MET A 1 -1.44 11.45 31.50
C MET A 1 -1.33 11.30 29.99
N VAL A 2 -0.13 11.49 29.43
CA VAL A 2 0.10 11.39 27.98
C VAL A 2 0.34 9.91 27.70
N LEU A 3 -0.59 9.28 26.97
CA LEU A 3 -0.39 7.91 26.51
C LEU A 3 0.72 7.96 25.47
N SER A 4 1.92 7.48 25.83
CA SER A 4 3.01 7.26 24.89
C SER A 4 2.52 6.25 23.85
N ALA A 5 2.23 6.72 22.64
CA ALA A 5 1.98 5.86 21.50
C ALA A 5 3.25 5.04 21.26
N GLY A 6 3.22 3.76 21.63
CA GLY A 6 4.31 2.85 21.36
C GLY A 6 4.57 2.82 19.86
N ASN A 7 5.77 3.23 19.46
CA ASN A 7 6.26 3.11 18.10
C ASN A 7 6.31 1.63 17.74
N ARG A 8 5.24 1.11 17.13
CA ARG A 8 5.23 -0.23 16.56
C ARG A 8 6.00 -0.15 15.25
N GLU A 9 7.25 -0.58 15.24
CA GLU A 9 7.93 -0.92 13.99
C GLU A 9 7.23 -2.13 13.37
N THR A 10 6.16 -1.88 12.62
CA THR A 10 5.56 -2.89 11.76
C THR A 10 6.24 -2.81 10.41
N LYS A 11 7.31 -3.58 10.24
CA LYS A 11 7.87 -3.79 8.90
C LYS A 11 6.79 -4.43 8.03
N VAL A 12 6.37 -3.75 6.96
CA VAL A 12 5.44 -4.29 5.97
C VAL A 12 6.03 -5.60 5.47
N LYS A 13 5.23 -6.67 5.52
CA LYS A 13 5.66 -7.97 5.00
C LYS A 13 5.80 -7.84 3.47
N PRO A 14 6.84 -8.47 2.87
CA PRO A 14 6.93 -8.52 1.42
C PRO A 14 5.61 -9.03 0.82
N LEU A 15 5.14 -8.33 -0.20
CA LEU A 15 3.93 -8.70 -0.92
C LEU A 15 4.08 -10.10 -1.51
N ALA A 16 3.08 -10.95 -1.31
CA ALA A 16 3.02 -12.28 -1.89
C ALA A 16 2.06 -12.28 -3.08
N LYS A 17 2.42 -12.99 -4.16
CA LYS A 17 1.57 -13.16 -5.35
C LYS A 17 0.19 -13.70 -5.00
N THR A 18 0.12 -14.66 -4.07
CA THR A 18 -1.14 -15.24 -3.59
C THR A 18 -2.08 -14.22 -2.93
N THR A 19 -1.53 -13.15 -2.36
CA THR A 19 -2.35 -12.04 -1.84
C THR A 19 -2.99 -11.25 -2.97
N LEU A 20 -2.27 -11.00 -4.06
CA LEU A 20 -2.82 -10.33 -5.24
C LEU A 20 -3.88 -11.18 -5.95
N GLU A 21 -3.63 -12.48 -6.10
CA GLU A 21 -4.57 -13.43 -6.68
C GLU A 21 -5.91 -13.43 -5.91
N ALA A 22 -5.84 -13.49 -4.57
CA ALA A 22 -7.02 -13.43 -3.72
C ALA A 22 -7.77 -12.09 -3.83
N ILE A 23 -7.06 -10.96 -3.98
CA ILE A 23 -7.67 -9.65 -4.19
C ILE A 23 -8.40 -9.61 -5.54
N CYS A 24 -7.76 -10.08 -6.62
CA CYS A 24 -8.36 -10.14 -7.95
C CYS A 24 -9.65 -10.99 -7.96
N GLU A 25 -9.64 -12.12 -7.25
CA GLU A 25 -10.80 -13.00 -7.09
C GLU A 25 -11.94 -12.31 -6.31
N GLN A 26 -11.63 -11.63 -5.21
CA GLN A 26 -12.63 -11.03 -4.32
C GLN A 26 -13.20 -9.71 -4.82
N MET A 27 -12.45 -8.93 -5.59
CA MET A 27 -12.85 -7.59 -6.03
C MET A 27 -13.58 -7.54 -7.38
N ALA A 28 -13.93 -8.70 -7.95
CA ALA A 28 -14.48 -8.81 -9.32
C ALA A 28 -13.64 -8.02 -10.34
N SER A 29 -12.32 -8.08 -10.16
CA SER A 29 -11.37 -7.35 -11.01
C SER A 29 -11.34 -7.95 -12.41
N HIS A 30 -10.83 -7.19 -13.38
CA HIS A 30 -10.42 -7.77 -14.66
C HIS A 30 -9.40 -8.90 -14.43
N THR A 31 -9.37 -9.88 -15.32
CA THR A 31 -8.38 -10.95 -15.26
C THR A 31 -6.99 -10.38 -15.52
N TRP A 32 -6.15 -10.39 -14.49
CA TRP A 32 -4.71 -10.14 -14.63
C TRP A 32 -4.04 -11.44 -15.07
N SER A 33 -3.05 -11.35 -15.94
CA SER A 33 -2.22 -12.50 -16.25
C SER A 33 -1.27 -12.81 -15.10
N ASP A 34 -0.90 -14.08 -14.96
CA ASP A 34 0.08 -14.52 -13.95
C ASP A 34 1.41 -13.76 -14.03
N ARG A 35 1.80 -13.36 -15.24
CA ARG A 35 3.03 -12.60 -15.49
C ARG A 35 2.92 -11.17 -14.96
N GLU A 36 1.78 -10.52 -15.13
CA GLU A 36 1.57 -9.16 -14.61
C GLU A 36 1.55 -9.16 -13.08
N LEU A 37 0.93 -10.17 -12.46
CA LEU A 37 0.95 -10.34 -11.01
C LEU A 37 2.35 -10.63 -10.49
N GLU A 38 3.17 -11.36 -11.25
CA GLU A 38 4.53 -11.68 -10.84
C GLU A 38 5.47 -10.47 -10.93
N GLU A 39 5.35 -9.63 -11.95
CA GLU A 39 6.14 -8.38 -12.03
C GLU A 39 5.80 -7.38 -10.91
N LEU A 40 4.61 -7.47 -10.30
CA LEU A 40 4.26 -6.66 -9.12
C LEU A 40 4.96 -7.09 -7.82
N VAL A 41 5.41 -8.35 -7.77
CA VAL A 41 6.03 -8.96 -6.58
C VAL A 41 7.54 -9.10 -6.76
N ASP A 42 7.98 -9.49 -7.96
CA ASP A 42 9.37 -9.69 -8.34
C ASP A 42 9.59 -9.06 -9.73
N PRO A 43 9.86 -7.74 -9.79
CA PRO A 43 10.08 -7.03 -11.04
C PRO A 43 11.31 -7.57 -11.77
N LYS A 44 11.13 -8.16 -12.96
CA LYS A 44 12.24 -8.74 -13.75
C LYS A 44 12.66 -7.83 -14.90
N LEU A 45 11.71 -7.08 -15.45
CA LEU A 45 11.93 -6.24 -16.64
C LEU A 45 11.82 -4.74 -16.37
N GLY A 46 11.55 -4.34 -15.13
CA GLY A 46 11.54 -2.95 -14.70
C GLY A 46 10.32 -2.12 -15.16
N ILE A 47 9.32 -2.75 -15.79
CA ILE A 47 8.09 -2.07 -16.23
C ILE A 47 7.24 -1.63 -15.04
N ILE A 48 7.15 -2.48 -14.01
CA ILE A 48 6.50 -2.16 -12.75
C ILE A 48 7.58 -2.26 -11.67
N THR A 49 8.10 -1.12 -11.22
CA THR A 49 9.05 -1.06 -10.10
C THR A 49 8.39 -0.29 -8.96
N GLY A 50 8.61 -0.76 -7.73
CA GLY A 50 8.22 0.00 -6.52
C GLY A 50 6.80 -0.20 -6.01
N PHE A 51 6.07 -1.26 -6.38
CA PHE A 51 4.77 -1.53 -5.73
C PHE A 51 4.94 -1.89 -4.25
N GLN A 52 5.97 -2.67 -3.91
CA GLN A 52 6.36 -2.91 -2.52
C GLN A 52 6.73 -1.60 -1.80
N ASP A 53 7.51 -0.73 -2.46
CA ASP A 53 7.90 0.57 -1.90
C ASP A 53 6.68 1.46 -1.63
N LEU A 54 5.69 1.46 -2.53
CA LEU A 54 4.41 2.15 -2.34
C LEU A 54 3.67 1.61 -1.10
N LEU A 55 3.64 0.30 -0.89
CA LEU A 55 2.99 -0.28 0.30
C LEU A 55 3.71 0.13 1.59
N GLU A 56 5.03 0.28 1.55
CA GLU A 56 5.83 0.80 2.66
C GLU A 56 5.52 2.27 2.93
N GLU A 57 5.45 3.11 1.88
CA GLU A 57 5.04 4.51 2.01
C GLU A 57 3.62 4.66 2.59
N LEU A 58 2.69 3.81 2.18
CA LEU A 58 1.33 3.79 2.72
C LEU A 58 1.28 3.37 4.19
N ASP A 59 2.14 2.45 4.63
CA ASP A 59 2.21 2.08 6.04
C ASP A 59 2.80 3.20 6.91
N ILE A 60 3.76 3.96 6.38
CA ILE A 60 4.24 5.20 7.02
C ILE A 60 3.07 6.18 7.22
N LEU A 61 2.28 6.42 6.17
CA LEU A 61 1.12 7.29 6.25
C LEU A 61 0.08 6.78 7.26
N ARG A 62 -0.18 5.47 7.27
CA ARG A 62 -1.12 4.83 8.22
C ARG A 62 -0.70 5.07 9.68
N ASN A 63 0.60 5.08 9.95
CA ASN A 63 1.14 5.30 11.29
C ASN A 63 1.31 6.78 11.64
N THR A 64 1.03 7.69 10.71
CA THR A 64 1.04 9.13 10.98
C THR A 64 -0.18 9.50 11.82
N ASP A 65 0.04 10.20 12.94
CA ASP A 65 -1.06 10.76 13.73
C ASP A 65 -1.73 11.88 12.95
N LEU A 66 -2.86 11.57 12.34
CA LEU A 66 -3.64 12.54 11.58
C LEU A 66 -4.40 13.51 12.51
N GLY A 67 -4.43 13.27 13.83
CA GLY A 67 -4.97 14.18 14.85
C GLY A 67 -6.34 14.77 14.47
N THR A 68 -6.39 16.10 14.35
CA THR A 68 -7.58 16.85 13.92
C THR A 68 -7.52 17.28 12.46
N THR A 69 -6.61 16.72 11.65
CA THR A 69 -6.38 17.11 10.23
C THR A 69 -7.60 16.75 9.40
N PRO A 70 -8.39 17.74 8.96
CA PRO A 70 -9.58 17.45 8.18
C PRO A 70 -9.14 17.12 6.75
N PRO A 71 -9.82 16.17 6.07
CA PRO A 71 -9.43 15.80 4.71
C PRO A 71 -9.47 17.04 3.81
N ALA A 72 -8.37 17.29 3.10
CA ALA A 72 -8.24 18.32 2.06
C ALA A 72 -8.56 19.76 2.50
N LEU A 73 -8.17 20.18 3.72
CA LEU A 73 -8.29 21.57 4.17
C LEU A 73 -7.33 22.49 3.40
N GLY A 74 -7.75 22.93 2.22
CA GLY A 74 -6.94 23.79 1.33
C GLY A 74 -7.18 23.60 -0.17
N VAL A 75 -7.93 22.58 -0.59
CA VAL A 75 -8.28 22.42 -2.02
C VAL A 75 -9.41 23.40 -2.35
N GLN A 76 -9.05 24.61 -2.78
CA GLN A 76 -9.99 25.48 -3.48
C GLN A 76 -10.07 25.04 -4.93
N LYS A 77 -11.27 24.70 -5.38
CA LYS A 77 -11.57 24.43 -6.78
C LYS A 77 -11.37 25.75 -7.54
N SER A 78 -10.29 25.84 -8.32
CA SER A 78 -10.05 26.92 -9.29
C SER A 78 -11.10 26.91 -10.40
#